data_AF-A0A1V6NB65-F1
#
_entry.id   AF-A0A1V6NB65-F1
#
_cell.length_a   1.000
_cell.length_b   1.000
_cell.length_c   1.000
_cell.angle_alpha   90.00
_cell.angle_beta   90.00
_cell.angle_gamma   90.00
#
_symmetry.space_group_name_H-M   'P 1'
#
loop_
_entity.id
_entity.type
_entity.pdbx_description
1 polymer ?
#
loop_
_entity_poly.entity_id
_entity_poly.type
_entity_poly.pdbx_seq_one_letter_code
_entity_poly.pdbx_strand_id
1 'polypeptide(L)'
;MPPSFPTLGFNAGKRAAANLQAQANLQEARSQVIANVEKIYRDVELYPSANIPHTSYEVLAIDGRPLKLDEDGKHLEIPASDSSASGPSSPIFFKPQGAAWVPDVCETNPEVTADLREITDEWENAKNDPVLRGLHSQVWYVFLGLERMFFQFRREFDLQGDRGSLPNLPKGHSESLLNLREVSAWVKSGSIVPSVIAERFYPAIWGSIRWSPAATFIPKKLLYPTGTPPHTMVHILIEQEPSETLTRTEVMILTAAMITRLEGEDCLEYDTIPVMAITIFGHMKARVIEAHCTPQVLVIKKTDLLDFSTNKVANKNMDILLGFMCADLVMCAGPVEDARAYSSYEDPKGV
;
A
#
# COMPACT_ATOMS: atom_id res chain seq x y z
N MET A 1 -32.57 45.01 38.09
CA MET A 1 -32.26 43.61 37.71
C MET A 1 -30.79 43.57 37.28
N PRO A 2 -29.95 42.67 37.81
CA PRO A 2 -28.58 42.57 37.32
C PRO A 2 -28.57 41.88 35.94
N PRO A 3 -27.63 42.23 35.04
CA PRO A 3 -27.52 41.58 33.75
C PRO A 3 -26.97 40.15 33.95
N SER A 4 -27.61 39.20 33.28
CA SER A 4 -27.20 37.80 33.21
C SER A 4 -25.79 37.68 32.66
N PHE A 5 -24.90 37.02 33.41
CA PHE A 5 -23.58 36.60 32.94
C PHE A 5 -23.71 35.63 31.75
N PRO A 6 -22.85 35.71 30.73
CA PRO A 6 -22.95 34.88 29.54
C PRO A 6 -22.52 33.44 29.83
N THR A 7 -23.36 32.48 29.42
CA THR A 7 -23.23 31.01 29.47
C THR A 7 -22.09 30.43 28.61
N LEU A 8 -21.08 31.24 28.26
CA LEU A 8 -19.99 30.87 27.35
C LEU A 8 -19.03 29.81 27.93
N GLY A 9 -18.92 29.69 29.25
CA GLY A 9 -18.01 28.73 29.90
C GLY A 9 -18.45 27.26 29.88
N PHE A 10 -19.76 26.99 29.80
CA PHE A 10 -20.28 25.62 29.95
C PHE A 10 -20.11 24.78 28.68
N ASN A 11 -20.20 25.41 27.51
CA ASN A 11 -20.06 24.74 26.21
C ASN A 11 -18.60 24.43 25.87
N ALA A 12 -17.65 25.27 26.31
CA ALA A 12 -16.22 25.02 26.16
C ALA A 12 -15.76 23.82 27.01
N GLY A 13 -16.23 23.72 28.26
CA GLY A 13 -15.93 22.58 29.15
C GLY A 13 -16.47 21.24 28.64
N LYS A 14 -17.69 21.22 28.08
CA LYS A 14 -18.27 20.01 27.46
C LYS A 14 -17.51 19.54 26.22
N ARG A 15 -17.08 20.47 25.37
CA ARG A 15 -16.27 20.14 24.18
C ARG A 15 -14.88 19.62 24.57
N ALA A 16 -14.23 20.24 25.54
CA ALA A 16 -12.94 19.77 26.05
C ALA A 16 -13.04 18.36 26.65
N ALA A 17 -14.07 18.07 27.44
CA ALA A 17 -14.30 16.74 28.00
C ALA A 17 -14.60 15.68 26.92
N ALA A 18 -15.42 16.02 25.90
CA ALA A 18 -15.69 15.15 24.77
C ALA A 18 -14.42 14.83 23.96
N ASN A 19 -13.57 15.83 23.72
CA ASN A 19 -12.30 15.65 23.01
C ASN A 19 -11.33 14.76 23.80
N LEU A 20 -11.22 14.94 25.12
CA LEU A 20 -10.40 14.08 25.98
C LEU A 20 -10.89 12.63 25.97
N GLN A 21 -12.21 12.42 26.02
CA GLN A 21 -12.79 11.09 25.94
C GLN A 21 -12.53 10.44 24.57
N ALA A 22 -12.69 11.18 23.47
CA ALA A 22 -12.41 10.69 22.13
C ALA A 22 -10.93 10.28 21.97
N GLN A 23 -10.01 11.10 22.49
CA GLN A 23 -8.58 10.80 22.46
C GLN A 23 -8.23 9.56 23.31
N ALA A 24 -8.85 9.41 24.48
CA ALA A 24 -8.67 8.22 25.32
C ALA A 24 -9.18 6.95 24.62
N ASN A 25 -10.37 7.01 24.00
CA ASN A 25 -10.95 5.89 23.26
C ASN A 25 -10.06 5.48 22.07
N LEU A 26 -9.54 6.45 21.32
CA LEU A 26 -8.63 6.18 20.20
C LEU A 26 -7.33 5.52 20.68
N GLN A 27 -6.73 6.03 21.77
CA GLN A 27 -5.52 5.47 22.33
C GLN A 27 -5.72 4.03 22.82
N GLU A 28 -6.88 3.73 23.42
CA GLU A 28 -7.26 2.37 23.80
C GLU A 28 -7.41 1.46 22.57
N ALA A 29 -8.16 1.91 21.55
CA ALA A 29 -8.36 1.16 20.31
C ALA A 29 -7.02 0.86 19.61
N ARG A 30 -6.16 1.88 19.47
CA ARG A 30 -4.81 1.75 18.92
C ARG A 30 -3.96 0.75 19.71
N SER A 31 -3.97 0.83 21.05
CA SER A 31 -3.21 -0.09 21.90
C SER A 31 -3.68 -1.54 21.72
N GLN A 32 -5.00 -1.73 21.61
CA GLN A 32 -5.59 -3.05 21.35
C GLN A 32 -5.19 -3.60 19.99
N VAL A 33 -5.18 -2.77 18.93
CA VAL A 33 -4.72 -3.16 17.61
C VAL A 33 -3.24 -3.54 17.66
N ILE A 34 -2.37 -2.70 18.22
CA ILE A 34 -0.92 -3.00 18.34
C ILE A 34 -0.71 -4.35 19.02
N ALA A 35 -1.35 -4.58 20.17
CA ALA A 35 -1.22 -5.83 20.91
C ALA A 35 -1.68 -7.06 20.09
N ASN A 36 -2.75 -6.92 19.32
CA ASN A 36 -3.24 -7.98 18.43
C ASN A 36 -2.24 -8.27 17.31
N VAL A 37 -1.76 -7.23 16.61
CA VAL A 37 -0.82 -7.38 15.49
C VAL A 37 0.52 -7.95 15.96
N GLU A 38 1.00 -7.55 17.13
CA GLU A 38 2.20 -8.15 17.74
C GLU A 38 2.00 -9.63 18.08
N LYS A 39 0.83 -10.03 18.57
CA LYS A 39 0.51 -11.43 18.80
C LYS A 39 0.56 -12.21 17.49
N ILE A 40 -0.09 -11.71 16.44
CA ILE A 40 -0.08 -12.34 15.10
C ILE A 40 1.36 -12.45 14.58
N TYR A 41 2.17 -11.39 14.68
CA TYR A 41 3.58 -11.41 14.27
C TYR A 41 4.33 -12.55 14.97
N ARG A 42 4.23 -12.67 16.30
CA ARG A 42 4.93 -13.70 17.08
C ARG A 42 4.47 -15.12 16.71
N ASP A 43 3.16 -15.31 16.58
CA ASP A 43 2.58 -16.62 16.23
C ASP A 43 3.02 -17.06 14.82
N VAL A 44 3.10 -16.10 13.89
CA VAL A 44 3.57 -16.33 12.51
C VAL A 44 5.07 -16.56 12.47
N GLU A 45 5.88 -15.80 13.21
CA GLU A 45 7.34 -15.96 13.28
C GLU A 45 7.72 -17.38 13.72
N LEU A 46 6.98 -17.92 14.70
CA LEU A 46 7.14 -19.29 15.20
C LEU A 46 6.47 -20.36 14.32
N TYR A 47 5.77 -19.97 13.26
CA TYR A 47 5.10 -20.91 12.38
C TYR A 47 6.13 -21.77 11.64
N PRO A 48 5.98 -23.11 11.62
CA PRO A 48 7.04 -24.03 11.21
C PRO A 48 7.26 -24.11 9.70
N SER A 49 6.30 -23.63 8.90
CA SER A 49 6.34 -23.69 7.44
C SER A 49 6.54 -22.30 6.83
N ALA A 50 7.21 -22.25 5.68
CA ALA A 50 7.35 -21.02 4.90
C ALA A 50 6.01 -20.55 4.30
N ASN A 51 5.10 -21.48 4.00
CA ASN A 51 3.77 -21.22 3.50
C ASN A 51 2.73 -21.52 4.57
N ILE A 52 1.73 -20.64 4.72
CA ILE A 52 0.64 -20.76 5.68
C ILE A 52 -0.59 -21.29 4.94
N PRO A 53 -0.99 -22.55 5.15
CA PRO A 53 -2.20 -23.09 4.53
C PRO A 53 -3.44 -22.35 5.03
N HIS A 54 -4.47 -22.27 4.19
CA HIS A 54 -5.74 -21.60 4.52
C HIS A 54 -6.37 -22.11 5.82
N THR A 55 -6.19 -23.40 6.15
CA THR A 55 -6.67 -24.01 7.40
C THR A 55 -6.04 -23.44 8.67
N SER A 56 -4.91 -22.73 8.56
CA SER A 56 -4.24 -22.09 9.69
C SER A 56 -4.59 -20.61 9.84
N TYR A 57 -5.33 -20.01 8.91
CA TYR A 57 -5.64 -18.57 8.94
C TYR A 57 -6.44 -18.17 10.18
N GLU A 58 -7.50 -18.91 10.50
CA GLU A 58 -8.34 -18.65 11.68
C GLU A 58 -7.53 -18.69 12.98
N VAL A 59 -6.67 -19.71 13.14
CA VAL A 59 -5.82 -19.89 14.33
C VAL A 59 -4.80 -18.75 14.49
N LEU A 60 -4.33 -18.19 13.37
CA LEU A 60 -3.40 -17.07 13.33
C LEU A 60 -4.12 -15.71 13.31
N ALA A 61 -5.45 -15.68 13.47
CA ALA A 61 -6.28 -14.47 13.37
C ALA A 61 -6.07 -13.69 12.06
N ILE A 62 -5.87 -14.43 10.96
CA ILE A 62 -5.76 -13.91 9.60
C ILE A 62 -7.10 -14.10 8.89
N ASP A 63 -7.65 -13.02 8.35
CA ASP A 63 -8.79 -13.05 7.44
C ASP A 63 -8.29 -12.87 6.00
N GLY A 64 -7.99 -14.01 5.36
CA GLY A 64 -7.46 -14.05 4.00
C GLY A 64 -8.58 -14.07 2.95
N ARG A 65 -8.58 -13.08 2.06
CA ARG A 65 -9.59 -12.86 1.04
C ARG A 65 -8.96 -12.75 -0.36
N PRO A 66 -9.67 -13.13 -1.43
CA PRO A 66 -9.22 -12.83 -2.78
C PRO A 66 -9.38 -11.32 -3.08
N LEU A 67 -8.39 -10.73 -3.74
CA LEU A 67 -8.43 -9.42 -4.37
C LEU A 67 -8.68 -9.65 -5.86
N LYS A 68 -9.96 -9.59 -6.25
CA LYS A 68 -10.36 -9.83 -7.63
C LYS A 68 -10.14 -8.58 -8.46
N LEU A 69 -9.48 -8.74 -9.60
CA LEU A 69 -9.20 -7.67 -10.55
C LEU A 69 -9.96 -7.88 -11.85
N ASP A 70 -10.32 -6.79 -12.52
CA ASP A 70 -10.77 -6.84 -13.90
C ASP A 70 -9.57 -6.97 -14.86
N GLU A 71 -9.85 -7.01 -16.16
CA GLU A 71 -8.81 -7.13 -17.19
C GLU A 71 -7.84 -5.93 -17.23
N ASP A 72 -8.27 -4.78 -16.68
CA ASP A 72 -7.50 -3.55 -16.55
C ASP A 72 -6.74 -3.49 -15.21
N GLY A 73 -6.84 -4.50 -14.35
CA GLY A 73 -6.18 -4.48 -13.03
C GLY A 73 -6.88 -3.61 -11.99
N LYS A 74 -8.11 -3.15 -12.25
CA LYS A 74 -8.94 -2.45 -11.26
C LYS A 74 -9.67 -3.44 -10.36
N HIS A 75 -10.03 -3.00 -9.15
CA HIS A 75 -10.84 -3.82 -8.25
C HIS A 75 -12.20 -4.13 -8.90
N LEU A 76 -12.53 -5.42 -9.00
CA LEU A 76 -13.90 -5.83 -9.29
C LEU A 76 -14.75 -5.56 -8.06
N GLU A 77 -15.76 -4.69 -8.21
CA GLU A 77 -16.79 -4.53 -7.17
C GLU A 77 -17.47 -5.89 -6.97
N ILE A 78 -17.36 -6.44 -5.77
CA ILE A 78 -18.13 -7.63 -5.40
C ILE A 78 -19.56 -7.12 -5.16
N PRO A 79 -20.54 -7.46 -6.02
CA PRO A 79 -21.90 -6.98 -5.82
C PRO A 79 -22.43 -7.47 -4.47
N ALA A 80 -23.10 -6.59 -3.73
CA ALA A 80 -23.72 -6.86 -2.42
C ALA A 80 -24.89 -7.87 -2.47
N SER A 81 -25.04 -8.61 -3.58
CA SER A 81 -26.22 -9.39 -3.91
C SER A 81 -26.26 -10.81 -3.33
N ASP A 82 -25.22 -11.26 -2.61
CA ASP A 82 -25.30 -12.46 -1.77
C ASP A 82 -25.56 -12.08 -0.29
N SER A 83 -26.48 -11.13 -0.09
CA SER A 83 -26.97 -10.66 1.20
C SER A 83 -27.83 -11.71 1.92
N SER A 84 -27.19 -12.83 2.25
CA SER A 84 -27.49 -13.61 3.46
C SER A 84 -26.36 -13.54 4.49
N ALA A 85 -25.21 -12.95 4.16
CA ALA A 85 -24.16 -12.61 5.11
C ALA A 85 -24.09 -11.09 5.30
N SER A 86 -24.71 -10.62 6.39
CA SER A 86 -24.74 -9.23 6.86
C SER A 86 -23.36 -8.74 7.32
N GLY A 87 -22.41 -8.61 6.40
CA GLY A 87 -21.12 -7.95 6.64
C GLY A 87 -21.10 -6.55 6.01
N PRO A 88 -20.58 -5.52 6.70
CA PRO A 88 -20.29 -4.25 6.03
C PRO A 88 -19.31 -4.48 4.88
N SER A 89 -19.50 -3.76 3.77
CA SER A 89 -18.56 -3.75 2.64
C SER A 89 -17.14 -3.54 3.16
N SER A 90 -16.21 -4.39 2.73
CA SER A 90 -14.81 -4.29 3.17
C SER A 90 -14.26 -2.92 2.79
N PRO A 91 -13.55 -2.22 3.69
CA PRO A 91 -12.96 -0.95 3.34
C PRO A 91 -12.01 -1.10 2.15
N ILE A 92 -12.02 -0.08 1.32
CA ILE A 92 -11.07 0.11 0.22
C ILE A 92 -10.10 1.18 0.71
N PHE A 93 -8.81 0.89 0.64
CA PHE A 93 -7.72 1.81 1.01
C PHE A 93 -6.91 2.24 -0.20
N PHE A 94 -6.80 1.36 -1.19
CA PHE A 94 -6.11 1.65 -2.43
C PHE A 94 -7.10 1.52 -3.58
N LYS A 95 -7.08 2.50 -4.49
CA LYS A 95 -7.85 2.44 -5.72
C LYS A 95 -6.88 2.45 -6.90
N PRO A 96 -6.51 1.28 -7.45
CA PRO A 96 -5.58 1.21 -8.58
C PRO A 96 -6.11 1.99 -9.79
N GLN A 97 -5.21 2.65 -10.52
CA GLN A 97 -5.57 3.43 -11.70
C GLN A 97 -5.97 2.55 -12.90
N GLY A 98 -5.50 1.31 -12.90
CA GLY A 98 -5.61 0.35 -14.00
C GLY A 98 -4.45 0.45 -14.99
N ALA A 99 -4.26 -0.61 -15.78
CA ALA A 99 -3.20 -0.74 -16.77
C ALA A 99 -3.36 0.27 -17.91
N ALA A 100 -4.57 0.47 -18.41
CA ALA A 100 -4.86 1.41 -19.49
C ALA A 100 -4.66 2.88 -19.09
N TRP A 101 -4.54 3.18 -17.79
CA TRP A 101 -4.17 4.52 -17.33
C TRP A 101 -2.68 4.79 -17.46
N VAL A 102 -1.84 3.75 -17.48
CA VAL A 102 -0.38 3.88 -17.60
C VAL A 102 -0.05 4.26 -19.05
N PRO A 103 0.37 5.52 -19.34
CA PRO A 103 0.63 5.95 -20.71
C PRO A 103 1.90 5.29 -21.24
N ASP A 104 2.11 5.17 -22.54
CA ASP A 104 3.34 4.59 -23.10
C ASP A 104 4.61 5.36 -22.71
N VAL A 105 5.76 4.67 -22.73
CA VAL A 105 7.07 5.29 -22.50
C VAL A 105 7.48 6.13 -23.71
N CYS A 106 7.92 7.37 -23.45
CA CYS A 106 8.49 8.25 -24.46
C CYS A 106 9.95 7.86 -24.71
N GLU A 107 10.21 7.28 -25.88
CA GLU A 107 11.55 6.95 -26.37
C GLU A 107 12.32 8.21 -26.80
N THR A 108 12.90 8.92 -25.82
CA THR A 108 13.56 10.21 -26.05
C THR A 108 14.95 10.10 -26.70
N ASN A 109 15.61 8.95 -26.59
CA ASN A 109 16.94 8.69 -27.18
C ASN A 109 17.21 7.18 -27.36
N PRO A 110 18.25 6.79 -28.12
CA PRO A 110 18.55 5.37 -28.39
C PRO A 110 18.90 4.54 -27.16
N GLU A 111 19.47 5.14 -26.12
CA GLU A 111 19.81 4.42 -24.88
C GLU A 111 18.53 4.04 -24.12
N VAL A 112 17.58 4.98 -24.02
CA VAL A 112 16.26 4.75 -23.42
C VAL A 112 15.47 3.71 -24.22
N THR A 113 15.53 3.75 -25.55
CA THR A 113 14.92 2.73 -26.41
C THR A 113 15.52 1.34 -26.15
N ALA A 114 16.85 1.23 -26.08
CA ALA A 114 17.51 -0.05 -25.86
C ALA A 114 17.19 -0.63 -24.48
N ASP A 115 17.21 0.23 -23.46
CA ASP A 115 16.81 -0.07 -22.09
C ASP A 115 15.35 -0.54 -22.02
N LEU A 116 14.42 0.20 -22.63
CA LEU A 116 13.01 -0.18 -22.67
C LEU A 116 12.82 -1.58 -23.28
N ARG A 117 13.47 -1.85 -24.42
CA ARG A 117 13.40 -3.16 -25.08
C ARG A 117 13.97 -4.29 -24.23
N GLU A 118 15.05 -4.04 -23.49
CA GLU A 118 15.59 -5.02 -22.53
C GLU A 118 14.54 -5.44 -21.49
N ILE A 119 13.65 -4.52 -21.13
CA ILE A 119 12.61 -4.75 -20.12
C ILE A 119 11.29 -5.18 -20.74
N THR A 120 10.99 -4.92 -22.02
CA THR A 120 9.69 -5.26 -22.62
C THR A 120 9.73 -6.47 -23.55
N ASP A 121 10.88 -6.75 -24.15
CA ASP A 121 11.01 -7.70 -25.27
C ASP A 121 11.81 -8.96 -24.89
N GLU A 122 12.47 -8.97 -23.74
CA GLU A 122 13.37 -10.05 -23.33
C GLU A 122 12.80 -10.97 -22.24
N TRP A 123 11.55 -10.78 -21.79
CA TRP A 123 10.93 -11.65 -20.77
C TRP A 123 10.88 -13.12 -21.19
N GLU A 124 10.61 -13.41 -22.47
CA GLU A 124 10.59 -14.77 -23.00
C GLU A 124 11.98 -15.39 -23.07
N ASN A 125 12.97 -14.57 -23.42
CA ASN A 125 14.36 -15.00 -23.55
C ASN A 125 15.03 -15.14 -22.18
N ALA A 126 14.53 -14.45 -21.16
CA ALA A 126 15.03 -14.52 -19.79
C ALA A 126 15.11 -15.95 -19.25
N LYS A 127 14.17 -16.84 -19.63
CA LYS A 127 14.19 -18.26 -19.22
C LYS A 127 15.39 -19.04 -19.78
N ASN A 128 15.90 -18.62 -20.94
CA ASN A 128 17.02 -19.27 -21.62
C ASN A 128 18.37 -18.68 -21.19
N ASP A 129 18.37 -17.51 -20.52
CA ASP A 129 19.57 -16.87 -20.01
C ASP A 129 20.17 -17.68 -18.85
N PRO A 130 21.43 -18.16 -18.97
CA PRO A 130 22.13 -18.83 -17.88
C PRO A 130 22.18 -18.05 -16.57
N VAL A 131 22.19 -16.71 -16.63
CA VAL A 131 22.26 -15.80 -15.46
C VAL A 131 20.93 -15.78 -14.70
N LEU A 132 19.80 -16.02 -15.39
CA LEU A 132 18.44 -16.01 -14.82
C LEU A 132 17.92 -17.41 -14.45
N ARG A 133 18.80 -18.42 -14.37
CA ARG A 133 18.40 -19.77 -13.93
C ARG A 133 18.05 -19.87 -12.44
N GLY A 134 18.61 -18.99 -11.61
CA GLY A 134 18.36 -18.98 -10.17
C GLY A 134 17.10 -18.20 -9.80
N LEU A 135 16.34 -18.68 -8.81
CA LEU A 135 15.15 -17.98 -8.30
C LEU A 135 15.49 -16.55 -7.83
N HIS A 136 16.66 -16.37 -7.22
CA HIS A 136 17.21 -15.06 -6.86
C HIS A 136 17.23 -14.11 -8.07
N SER A 137 17.95 -14.49 -9.13
CA SER A 137 18.08 -13.66 -10.33
C SER A 137 16.74 -13.35 -10.98
N GLN A 138 15.80 -14.31 -10.98
CA GLN A 138 14.46 -14.12 -11.54
C GLN A 138 13.64 -13.08 -10.76
N VAL A 139 13.67 -13.17 -9.43
CA VAL A 139 13.00 -12.21 -8.54
C VAL A 139 13.56 -10.80 -8.76
N TRP A 140 14.89 -10.68 -8.82
CA TRP A 140 15.55 -9.41 -9.07
C TRP A 140 15.29 -8.85 -10.46
N TYR A 141 15.21 -9.69 -11.49
CA TYR A 141 14.91 -9.26 -12.85
C TYR A 141 13.52 -8.60 -12.94
N VAL A 142 12.48 -9.22 -12.36
CA VAL A 142 11.13 -8.62 -12.31
C VAL A 142 11.13 -7.33 -11.47
N PHE A 143 11.78 -7.35 -10.30
CA PHE A 143 11.85 -6.18 -9.42
C PHE A 143 12.54 -4.98 -10.06
N LEU A 144 13.69 -5.19 -10.73
CA LEU A 144 14.44 -4.14 -11.40
C LEU A 144 13.66 -3.59 -12.60
N GLY A 145 12.97 -4.45 -13.36
CA GLY A 145 12.06 -4.00 -14.42
C GLY A 145 10.98 -3.07 -13.88
N LEU A 146 10.33 -3.45 -12.77
CA LEU A 146 9.32 -2.63 -12.11
C LEU A 146 9.88 -1.29 -11.62
N GLU A 147 11.05 -1.29 -10.96
CA GLU A 147 11.67 -0.04 -10.49
C GLU A 147 12.07 0.87 -11.67
N ARG A 148 12.66 0.34 -12.75
CA ARG A 148 13.02 1.15 -13.93
C ARG A 148 11.77 1.77 -14.57
N MET A 149 10.70 0.97 -14.74
CA MET A 149 9.41 1.43 -15.26
C MET A 149 8.74 2.52 -14.41
N PHE A 150 8.90 2.46 -13.10
CA PHE A 150 8.30 3.42 -12.19
C PHE A 150 9.14 4.71 -12.02
N PHE A 151 10.46 4.57 -11.90
CA PHE A 151 11.35 5.68 -11.52
C PHE A 151 12.03 6.39 -12.69
N GLN A 152 12.33 5.69 -13.78
CA GLN A 152 13.26 6.18 -14.80
C GLN A 152 12.54 6.63 -16.06
N PHE A 153 11.67 5.77 -16.60
CA PHE A 153 11.04 6.05 -17.89
C PHE A 153 10.04 7.20 -17.82
N ARG A 154 10.18 8.09 -18.80
CA ARG A 154 9.35 9.27 -18.98
C ARG A 154 8.15 8.96 -19.86
N ARG A 155 7.02 9.60 -19.57
CA ARG A 155 5.74 9.37 -20.22
C ARG A 155 5.05 10.71 -20.45
N GLU A 156 4.25 10.78 -21.50
CA GLU A 156 3.36 11.90 -21.78
C GLU A 156 2.05 11.68 -21.04
N PHE A 157 1.69 12.63 -20.18
CA PHE A 157 0.40 12.68 -19.53
C PHE A 157 -0.45 13.74 -20.22
N ASP A 158 -1.64 13.36 -20.70
CA ASP A 158 -2.62 14.34 -21.17
C ASP A 158 -3.18 15.09 -19.96
N LEU A 159 -2.69 16.31 -19.77
CA LEU A 159 -3.09 17.19 -18.69
C LEU A 159 -4.33 18.04 -19.05
N GLN A 160 -4.91 17.89 -20.25
CA GLN A 160 -5.88 18.84 -20.81
C GLN A 160 -7.34 18.36 -20.90
N GLY A 161 -7.70 17.15 -20.47
CA GLY A 161 -9.08 16.63 -20.60
C GLY A 161 -9.80 16.30 -19.28
N ASP A 162 -10.77 17.13 -18.89
CA ASP A 162 -11.96 16.80 -18.08
C ASP A 162 -11.84 16.25 -16.64
N ARG A 163 -10.66 16.34 -16.02
CA ARG A 163 -10.57 16.45 -14.56
C ARG A 163 -9.71 17.63 -14.22
N GLY A 164 -10.21 18.50 -13.35
CA GLY A 164 -9.40 19.55 -12.76
C GLY A 164 -8.09 18.93 -12.27
N SER A 165 -6.98 19.42 -12.84
CA SER A 165 -5.62 19.32 -12.33
C SER A 165 -5.27 17.96 -11.73
N LEU A 166 -4.42 17.18 -12.41
CA LEU A 166 -3.53 16.23 -11.73
C LEU A 166 -3.02 16.94 -10.46
N PRO A 167 -3.49 16.58 -9.24
CA PRO A 167 -3.30 17.44 -8.06
C PRO A 167 -1.82 17.52 -7.64
N ASN A 168 -0.98 16.74 -8.32
CA ASN A 168 0.38 16.40 -7.96
C ASN A 168 1.42 17.06 -8.89
N LEU A 169 1.03 17.89 -9.86
CA LEU A 169 1.99 18.50 -10.79
C LEU A 169 2.63 19.76 -10.18
N PRO A 170 3.98 19.90 -10.21
CA PRO A 170 4.64 21.16 -9.92
C PRO A 170 4.14 22.26 -10.87
N LYS A 171 3.61 23.35 -10.33
CA LYS A 171 3.17 24.50 -11.14
C LYS A 171 4.37 25.08 -11.88
N GLY A 172 4.33 25.10 -13.22
CA GLY A 172 5.29 25.82 -14.06
C GLY A 172 5.97 25.02 -15.17
N HIS A 173 5.60 23.75 -15.39
CA HIS A 173 6.18 22.95 -16.46
C HIS A 173 5.20 22.84 -17.64
N SER A 174 5.44 23.65 -18.68
CA SER A 174 4.90 23.47 -20.02
C SER A 174 5.47 22.16 -20.60
N GLU A 175 4.62 21.23 -21.04
CA GLU A 175 5.01 19.97 -21.73
C GLU A 175 6.07 19.12 -21.00
N SER A 176 5.89 18.86 -19.71
CA SER A 176 6.84 18.06 -18.94
C SER A 176 6.57 16.57 -19.08
N LEU A 177 7.48 15.88 -19.78
CA LEU A 177 7.68 14.44 -19.67
C LEU A 177 7.94 14.04 -18.21
N LEU A 178 7.00 13.31 -17.61
CA LEU A 178 7.07 12.88 -16.21
C LEU A 178 7.26 11.36 -16.12
N ASN A 179 7.91 10.89 -15.05
CA ASN A 179 7.87 9.48 -14.69
C ASN A 179 6.70 9.18 -13.73
N LEU A 180 6.38 7.90 -13.55
CA LEU A 180 5.27 7.48 -12.68
C LEU A 180 5.48 7.88 -11.22
N ARG A 181 6.73 7.82 -10.73
CA ARG A 181 7.07 8.26 -9.38
C ARG A 181 6.70 9.74 -9.14
N GLU A 182 6.91 10.61 -10.11
CA GLU A 182 6.57 12.05 -9.99
C GLU A 182 5.06 12.28 -9.87
N VAL A 183 4.24 11.57 -10.64
CA VAL A 183 2.77 11.71 -10.61
C VAL A 183 2.09 10.92 -9.49
N SER A 184 2.73 9.86 -8.98
CA SER A 184 2.20 9.03 -7.90
C SER A 184 2.08 9.77 -6.56
N ALA A 185 1.29 9.22 -5.64
CA ALA A 185 1.20 9.71 -4.26
C ALA A 185 2.41 9.31 -3.39
N TRP A 186 3.36 8.53 -3.90
CA TRP A 186 4.39 7.87 -3.10
C TRP A 186 5.75 8.57 -3.15
N VAL A 187 6.46 8.53 -2.03
CA VAL A 187 7.89 8.78 -1.97
C VAL A 187 8.57 7.53 -1.41
N LYS A 188 9.66 7.09 -2.06
CA LYS A 188 10.50 6.00 -1.54
C LYS A 188 11.00 6.43 -0.16
N SER A 189 10.74 5.61 0.85
CA SER A 189 11.22 5.88 2.19
C SER A 189 12.74 5.77 2.16
N GLY A 190 13.44 6.92 2.30
CA GLY A 190 14.88 7.01 2.07
C GLY A 190 15.67 5.96 2.84
N SER A 191 15.22 5.64 4.06
CA SER A 191 15.62 4.44 4.78
C SER A 191 14.38 3.67 5.22
N ILE A 192 14.30 2.38 4.83
CA ILE A 192 13.28 1.42 5.31
C ILE A 192 13.26 1.41 6.86
N VAL A 193 14.45 1.63 7.41
CA VAL A 193 14.81 1.63 8.83
C VAL A 193 14.89 3.07 9.36
N PRO A 194 14.31 3.42 10.52
CA PRO A 194 13.21 2.78 11.25
C PRO A 194 11.83 3.28 10.80
N SER A 195 11.77 3.99 9.67
CA SER A 195 10.56 4.72 9.25
C SER A 195 9.36 3.83 8.91
N VAL A 196 9.63 2.60 8.45
CA VAL A 196 8.62 1.63 8.03
C VAL A 196 8.77 0.29 8.77
N ILE A 197 10.00 -0.17 9.03
CA ILE A 197 10.22 -1.39 9.82
C ILE A 197 11.25 -1.11 10.92
N ALA A 198 10.85 -1.29 12.18
CA ALA A 198 11.70 -1.06 13.35
C ALA A 198 12.82 -2.10 13.49
N GLU A 199 13.95 -1.68 14.07
CA GLU A 199 15.17 -2.50 14.23
C GLU A 199 14.94 -3.83 14.95
N ARG A 200 13.99 -3.87 15.88
CA ARG A 200 13.64 -5.08 16.64
C ARG A 200 13.18 -6.24 15.76
N PHE A 201 12.68 -5.98 14.55
CA PHE A 201 12.23 -7.01 13.62
C PHE A 201 13.35 -7.53 12.70
N TYR A 202 14.55 -6.93 12.72
CA TYR A 202 15.58 -7.21 11.70
C TYR A 202 16.17 -8.61 11.73
N PRO A 203 16.48 -9.20 12.91
CA PRO A 203 17.01 -10.55 12.93
C PRO A 203 16.09 -11.56 12.23
N ALA A 204 14.78 -11.36 12.36
CA ALA A 204 13.76 -12.20 11.76
C ALA A 204 13.49 -11.86 10.29
N ILE A 205 13.53 -10.56 9.92
CA ILE A 205 13.20 -10.07 8.57
C ILE A 205 14.39 -10.13 7.59
N TRP A 206 15.58 -9.74 8.02
CA TRP A 206 16.78 -9.71 7.17
C TRP A 206 17.77 -10.84 7.45
N GLY A 207 17.51 -11.68 8.48
CA GLY A 207 18.35 -12.85 8.75
C GLY A 207 18.28 -13.93 7.68
N SER A 208 17.37 -13.80 6.70
CA SER A 208 17.20 -14.75 5.62
C SER A 208 17.96 -14.32 4.37
N ILE A 209 18.66 -15.28 3.76
CA ILE A 209 19.25 -15.11 2.42
C ILE A 209 18.24 -15.31 1.28
N ARG A 210 17.01 -15.73 1.58
CA ARG A 210 16.00 -16.14 0.58
C ARG A 210 14.86 -15.16 0.42
N TRP A 211 14.87 -14.06 1.16
CA TRP A 211 13.84 -13.04 1.05
C TRP A 211 14.29 -11.74 1.69
N SER A 212 13.70 -10.63 1.24
CA SER A 212 13.94 -9.32 1.84
C SER A 212 12.82 -8.33 1.48
N PRO A 213 12.51 -7.35 2.35
CA PRO A 213 11.85 -6.13 1.89
C PRO A 213 12.86 -5.31 1.08
N ALA A 214 12.59 -5.11 -0.21
CA ALA A 214 13.53 -4.45 -1.12
C ALA A 214 13.31 -2.94 -1.23
N ALA A 215 12.06 -2.50 -1.10
CA ALA A 215 11.70 -1.08 -1.12
C ALA A 215 10.49 -0.83 -0.23
N THR A 216 10.45 0.35 0.38
CA THR A 216 9.26 0.83 1.09
C THR A 216 8.95 2.24 0.68
N PHE A 217 7.67 2.60 0.74
CA PHE A 217 7.16 3.88 0.30
C PHE A 217 6.14 4.39 1.30
N ILE A 218 6.19 5.70 1.51
CA ILE A 218 5.22 6.44 2.32
C ILE A 218 4.57 7.52 1.45
N PRO A 219 3.39 8.03 1.82
CA PRO A 219 2.72 9.06 1.07
C PRO A 219 3.51 10.38 1.10
N LYS A 220 3.49 11.13 0.00
CA LYS A 220 4.03 12.50 -0.07
C LYS A 220 3.21 13.40 0.87
N LYS A 221 3.81 13.89 1.96
CA LYS A 221 3.11 14.67 3.02
C LYS A 221 2.23 15.83 2.49
N LEU A 222 2.68 16.53 1.44
CA LEU A 222 1.94 17.66 0.84
C LEU A 222 0.70 17.25 0.05
N LEU A 223 0.59 15.98 -0.33
CA LEU A 223 -0.47 15.44 -1.18
C LEU A 223 -1.39 14.49 -0.41
N TYR A 224 -1.17 14.38 0.89
CA TYR A 224 -1.88 13.42 1.72
C TYR A 224 -3.17 14.03 2.25
N PRO A 225 -4.36 13.52 1.89
CA PRO A 225 -5.60 14.13 2.33
C PRO A 225 -5.71 14.03 3.86
N THR A 226 -5.99 15.15 4.52
CA THR A 226 -6.24 15.21 5.97
C THR A 226 -7.31 14.18 6.35
N GLY A 227 -7.03 13.35 7.36
CA GLY A 227 -7.94 12.29 7.82
C GLY A 227 -7.77 10.94 7.11
N THR A 228 -6.83 10.82 6.16
CA THR A 228 -6.52 9.53 5.51
C THR A 228 -5.57 8.71 6.40
N PRO A 229 -5.83 7.41 6.65
CA PRO A 229 -5.00 6.60 7.55
C PRO A 229 -3.64 6.29 6.94
N PRO A 230 -2.50 6.34 7.67
CA PRO A 230 -1.16 6.35 7.07
C PRO A 230 -0.88 5.13 6.19
N HIS A 231 -1.01 5.29 4.87
CA HIS A 231 -0.80 4.21 3.92
C HIS A 231 0.68 3.88 3.83
N THR A 232 1.01 2.63 3.57
CA THR A 232 2.38 2.16 3.35
C THR A 232 2.40 1.23 2.14
N MET A 233 3.43 1.32 1.30
CA MET A 233 3.66 0.34 0.24
C MET A 233 5.03 -0.33 0.43
N VAL A 234 5.10 -1.65 0.24
CA VAL A 234 6.32 -2.45 0.41
C VAL A 234 6.52 -3.37 -0.79
N HIS A 235 7.76 -3.48 -1.28
CA HIS A 235 8.13 -4.54 -2.21
C HIS A 235 8.78 -5.68 -1.43
N ILE A 236 8.27 -6.89 -1.60
CA ILE A 236 8.77 -8.09 -0.92
C ILE A 236 9.34 -9.04 -1.97
N LEU A 237 10.60 -9.41 -1.81
CA LEU A 237 11.29 -10.36 -2.69
C LEU A 237 11.34 -11.71 -1.99
N ILE A 238 10.85 -12.77 -2.64
CA ILE A 238 10.83 -14.14 -2.13
C ILE A 238 11.49 -15.07 -3.13
N GLU A 239 12.71 -15.50 -2.82
CA GLU A 239 13.55 -16.36 -3.66
C GLU A 239 13.18 -17.84 -3.49
N GLN A 240 11.89 -18.12 -3.60
CA GLN A 240 11.29 -19.45 -3.42
C GLN A 240 10.22 -19.68 -4.49
N GLU A 241 9.77 -20.93 -4.56
CA GLU A 241 8.64 -21.32 -5.40
C GLU A 241 7.39 -20.49 -5.06
N PRO A 242 6.69 -19.96 -6.08
CA PRO A 242 5.49 -19.19 -5.86
C PRO A 242 4.39 -20.08 -5.28
N SER A 243 3.58 -19.52 -4.39
CA SER A 243 2.46 -20.22 -3.76
C SER A 243 1.21 -19.36 -3.78
N GLU A 244 0.06 -20.00 -4.01
CA GLU A 244 -1.23 -19.32 -3.86
C GLU A 244 -1.54 -19.00 -2.40
N THR A 245 -0.96 -19.70 -1.44
CA THR A 245 -1.14 -19.40 -0.02
C THR A 245 -0.28 -18.21 0.42
N LEU A 246 -0.58 -17.61 1.57
CA LEU A 246 0.28 -16.57 2.16
C LEU A 246 1.57 -17.19 2.67
N THR A 247 2.69 -16.53 2.40
CA THR A 247 3.96 -16.89 3.00
C THR A 247 4.04 -16.31 4.41
N ARG A 248 4.78 -17.01 5.28
CA ARG A 248 5.17 -16.52 6.61
C ARG A 248 5.83 -15.14 6.51
N THR A 249 6.69 -14.97 5.52
CA THR A 249 7.42 -13.72 5.25
C THR A 249 6.51 -12.55 4.92
N GLU A 250 5.52 -12.71 4.04
CA GLU A 250 4.57 -11.63 3.73
C GLU A 250 3.86 -11.16 4.99
N VAL A 251 3.33 -12.10 5.78
CA VAL A 251 2.59 -11.75 6.99
C VAL A 251 3.50 -11.07 8.02
N MET A 252 4.74 -11.55 8.21
CA MET A 252 5.71 -10.91 9.10
C MET A 252 6.05 -9.48 8.68
N ILE A 253 6.30 -9.23 7.38
CA ILE A 253 6.64 -7.89 6.88
C ILE A 253 5.45 -6.94 7.01
N LEU A 254 4.25 -7.39 6.64
CA LEU A 254 3.02 -6.59 6.75
C LEU A 254 2.75 -6.18 8.20
N THR A 255 2.82 -7.15 9.13
CA THR A 255 2.57 -6.89 10.55
C THR A 255 3.67 -6.05 11.18
N ALA A 256 4.95 -6.28 10.86
CA ALA A 256 6.05 -5.43 11.33
C ALA A 256 5.92 -3.98 10.85
N ALA A 257 5.49 -3.78 9.60
CA ALA A 257 5.22 -2.45 9.07
C ALA A 257 4.06 -1.78 9.81
N MET A 258 2.95 -2.50 10.03
CA MET A 258 1.81 -1.97 10.77
C MET A 258 2.16 -1.61 12.21
N ILE A 259 2.89 -2.47 12.93
CA ILE A 259 3.31 -2.21 14.31
C ILE A 259 4.22 -0.98 14.37
N THR A 260 5.26 -0.94 13.54
CA THR A 260 6.23 0.18 13.49
C THR A 260 5.52 1.50 13.21
N ARG A 261 4.62 1.51 12.22
CA ARG A 261 3.87 2.71 11.83
C ARG A 261 2.88 3.10 12.91
N LEU A 262 2.14 2.17 13.50
CA LEU A 262 1.22 2.44 14.60
C LEU A 262 1.95 3.02 15.80
N GLU A 263 3.11 2.49 16.19
CA GLU A 263 3.92 2.99 17.32
C GLU A 263 4.55 4.37 17.06
N GLY A 264 4.72 4.76 15.80
CA GLY A 264 5.35 6.02 15.41
C GLY A 264 4.55 7.28 15.75
N GLU A 265 5.27 8.36 16.10
CA GLU A 265 4.68 9.65 16.49
C GLU A 265 3.83 10.29 15.39
N ASP A 266 4.20 10.08 14.13
CA ASP A 266 3.48 10.59 12.95
C ASP A 266 2.09 9.91 12.75
N CYS A 267 1.75 8.89 13.53
CA CYS A 267 0.52 8.09 13.36
C CYS A 267 -0.34 7.98 14.63
N LEU A 268 -0.10 8.82 15.64
CA LEU A 268 -0.84 8.75 16.93
C LEU A 268 -2.35 8.95 16.80
N GLU A 269 -2.80 9.59 15.72
CA GLU A 269 -4.21 9.87 15.44
C GLU A 269 -4.94 8.70 14.74
N TYR A 270 -4.26 7.56 14.54
CA TYR A 270 -4.78 6.44 13.76
C TYR A 270 -4.62 5.11 14.50
N ASP A 271 -5.62 4.25 14.38
CA ASP A 271 -5.60 2.86 14.87
C ASP A 271 -5.41 1.84 13.74
N THR A 272 -5.36 2.30 12.49
CA THR A 272 -5.31 1.48 11.29
C THR A 272 -4.19 1.95 10.36
N ILE A 273 -3.37 1.02 9.88
CA ILE A 273 -2.32 1.26 8.89
C ILE A 273 -2.58 0.37 7.68
N PRO A 274 -3.10 0.92 6.57
CA PRO A 274 -3.23 0.18 5.33
C PRO A 274 -1.85 -0.08 4.72
N VAL A 275 -1.57 -1.32 4.37
CA VAL A 275 -0.32 -1.72 3.72
C VAL A 275 -0.63 -2.39 2.38
N MET A 276 -0.08 -1.86 1.30
CA MET A 276 0.01 -2.55 0.02
C MET A 276 1.37 -3.25 -0.06
N ALA A 277 1.40 -4.50 -0.48
CA ALA A 277 2.65 -5.17 -0.81
C ALA A 277 2.62 -5.70 -2.25
N ILE A 278 3.69 -5.46 -2.99
CA ILE A 278 3.98 -6.16 -4.25
C ILE A 278 5.00 -7.24 -3.90
N THR A 279 4.56 -8.50 -3.90
CA THR A 279 5.42 -9.64 -3.61
C THR A 279 5.85 -10.30 -4.90
N ILE A 280 7.16 -10.44 -5.09
CA ILE A 280 7.78 -11.01 -6.28
C ILE A 280 8.45 -12.32 -5.88
N PHE A 281 8.12 -13.39 -6.60
CA PHE A 281 8.57 -14.75 -6.35
C PHE A 281 9.52 -15.24 -7.45
N GLY A 282 10.16 -16.39 -7.19
CA GLY A 282 10.78 -17.18 -8.24
C GLY A 282 9.79 -17.55 -9.35
N HIS A 283 10.31 -18.03 -10.47
CA HIS A 283 9.57 -18.27 -11.72
C HIS A 283 8.88 -17.04 -12.29
N MET A 284 9.42 -15.86 -11.98
CA MET A 284 8.96 -14.58 -12.52
C MET A 284 7.45 -14.37 -12.27
N LYS A 285 7.02 -14.66 -11.05
CA LYS A 285 5.64 -14.44 -10.59
C LYS A 285 5.58 -13.28 -9.63
N ALA A 286 4.48 -12.56 -9.61
CA ALA A 286 4.22 -11.56 -8.58
C ALA A 286 2.76 -11.58 -8.13
N ARG A 287 2.46 -10.96 -7.00
CA ARG A 287 1.08 -10.66 -6.61
C ARG A 287 1.01 -9.36 -5.83
N VAL A 288 -0.17 -8.76 -5.83
CA VAL A 288 -0.48 -7.62 -4.98
C VAL A 288 -1.21 -8.13 -3.74
N ILE A 289 -0.83 -7.61 -2.58
CA ILE A 289 -1.51 -7.78 -1.31
C ILE A 289 -1.96 -6.41 -0.81
N GLU A 290 -3.19 -6.34 -0.33
CA GLU A 290 -3.69 -5.22 0.48
C GLU A 290 -4.04 -5.74 1.86
N ALA A 291 -3.48 -5.12 2.89
CA ALA A 291 -3.67 -5.53 4.25
C ALA A 291 -4.04 -4.36 5.15
N HIS A 292 -4.85 -4.63 6.16
CA HIS A 292 -5.11 -3.72 7.27
C HIS A 292 -5.47 -4.53 8.50
N CYS A 293 -5.38 -3.91 9.67
CA CYS A 293 -5.75 -4.54 10.92
C CYS A 293 -7.05 -3.99 11.46
N THR A 294 -7.80 -4.89 12.08
CA THR A 294 -8.90 -4.57 12.99
C THR A 294 -8.47 -4.94 14.41
N PRO A 295 -9.23 -4.57 15.46
CA PRO A 295 -8.91 -4.99 16.82
C PRO A 295 -8.89 -6.52 17.00
N GLN A 296 -9.50 -7.29 16.10
CA GLN A 296 -9.63 -8.76 16.19
C GLN A 296 -8.74 -9.52 15.22
N VAL A 297 -8.66 -9.09 13.96
CA VAL A 297 -8.00 -9.86 12.89
C VAL A 297 -7.13 -8.98 11.99
N LEU A 298 -6.14 -9.61 11.38
CA LEU A 298 -5.38 -9.08 10.25
C LEU A 298 -6.12 -9.46 8.97
N VAL A 299 -6.68 -8.47 8.26
CA VAL A 299 -7.35 -8.68 6.98
C VAL A 299 -6.32 -8.58 5.87
N ILE A 300 -6.21 -9.63 5.04
CA ILE A 300 -5.31 -9.67 3.89
C ILE A 300 -6.11 -10.02 2.64
N LYS A 301 -6.17 -9.09 1.69
CA LYS A 301 -6.66 -9.35 0.33
C LYS A 301 -5.44 -9.60 -0.57
N LYS A 302 -5.48 -10.63 -1.42
CA LYS A 302 -4.37 -10.91 -2.36
C LYS A 302 -4.89 -11.21 -3.76
N THR A 303 -4.16 -10.80 -4.79
CA THR A 303 -4.44 -11.25 -6.16
C THR A 303 -4.03 -12.71 -6.33
N ASP A 304 -4.46 -13.31 -7.44
CA ASP A 304 -3.79 -14.49 -7.99
C ASP A 304 -2.37 -14.11 -8.46
N LEU A 305 -1.53 -15.11 -8.73
CA LEU A 305 -0.17 -14.90 -9.22
C LEU A 305 -0.17 -14.36 -10.65
N LEU A 306 0.33 -13.13 -10.81
CA LEU A 306 0.65 -12.51 -12.09
C LEU A 306 1.89 -13.18 -12.70
N ASP A 307 1.86 -13.40 -14.02
CA ASP A 307 2.92 -14.08 -14.77
C ASP A 307 3.78 -13.09 -15.57
N PHE A 308 5.10 -13.20 -15.48
CA PHE A 308 6.05 -12.39 -16.25
C PHE A 308 6.89 -13.25 -17.20
N SER A 309 6.34 -14.39 -17.60
CA SER A 309 7.09 -15.44 -18.29
C SER A 309 7.01 -15.35 -19.82
N THR A 310 6.16 -14.45 -20.34
CA THR A 310 6.04 -14.12 -21.77
C THR A 310 5.93 -12.62 -21.96
N ASN A 311 6.42 -12.05 -23.07
CA ASN A 311 6.49 -10.60 -23.27
C ASN A 311 5.09 -9.98 -23.20
N LYS A 312 4.13 -10.60 -23.91
CA LYS A 312 2.75 -10.11 -23.97
C LYS A 312 2.09 -10.05 -22.59
N VAL A 313 2.24 -11.10 -21.79
CA VAL A 313 1.58 -11.19 -20.47
C VAL A 313 2.35 -10.37 -19.43
N ALA A 314 3.69 -10.35 -19.52
CA ALA A 314 4.56 -9.58 -18.64
C ALA A 314 4.33 -8.07 -18.79
N ASN A 315 4.24 -7.54 -20.02
CA ASN A 315 4.00 -6.11 -20.24
C ASN A 315 2.62 -5.70 -19.69
N LYS A 316 1.57 -6.48 -19.95
CA LYS A 316 0.25 -6.24 -19.34
C LYS A 316 0.31 -6.25 -17.81
N ASN A 317 0.94 -7.26 -17.22
CA ASN A 317 1.02 -7.39 -15.76
C ASN A 317 1.92 -6.31 -15.14
N MET A 318 2.93 -5.84 -15.86
CA MET A 318 3.76 -4.71 -15.46
C MET A 318 2.90 -3.45 -15.35
N ASP A 319 2.07 -3.16 -16.36
CA ASP A 319 1.17 -2.01 -16.31
C ASP A 319 0.13 -2.11 -15.19
N ILE A 320 -0.35 -3.32 -14.88
CA ILE A 320 -1.20 -3.55 -13.69
C ILE A 320 -0.44 -3.17 -12.40
N LEU A 321 0.78 -3.68 -12.20
CA LEU A 321 1.58 -3.35 -11.01
C LEU A 321 1.85 -1.84 -10.92
N LEU A 322 2.18 -1.19 -12.04
CA LEU A 322 2.38 0.26 -12.11
C LEU A 322 1.08 1.03 -11.78
N GLY A 323 -0.08 0.55 -12.24
CA GLY A 323 -1.39 1.09 -11.88
C GLY A 323 -1.70 1.01 -10.38
N PHE A 324 -1.24 -0.06 -9.70
CA PHE A 324 -1.28 -0.18 -8.24
C PHE A 324 -0.31 0.78 -7.55
N MET A 325 0.92 0.88 -8.06
CA MET A 325 1.90 1.85 -7.55
C MET A 325 1.44 3.30 -7.75
N CYS A 326 0.51 3.57 -8.66
CA CYS A 326 -0.11 4.89 -8.85
C CYS A 326 -1.51 5.02 -8.25
N ALA A 327 -1.94 4.06 -7.42
CA ALA A 327 -3.28 4.04 -6.84
C ALA A 327 -3.61 5.32 -6.05
N ASP A 328 -4.89 5.73 -6.12
CA ASP A 328 -5.40 6.74 -5.19
C ASP A 328 -5.43 6.14 -3.78
N LEU A 329 -4.96 6.92 -2.81
CA LEU A 329 -4.98 6.57 -1.39
C LEU A 329 -6.28 7.09 -0.80
N VAL A 330 -7.20 6.19 -0.49
CA VAL A 330 -8.57 6.54 -0.09
C VAL A 330 -8.76 6.38 1.42
N MET A 331 -9.59 7.25 1.99
CA MET A 331 -10.05 7.11 3.36
C MET A 331 -10.99 5.90 3.46
N CYS A 332 -10.95 5.18 4.58
CA CYS A 332 -11.92 4.13 4.90
C CYS A 332 -13.35 4.67 4.71
N ALA A 333 -14.06 4.18 3.69
CA ALA A 333 -15.49 4.48 3.53
C ALA A 333 -16.30 3.65 4.53
N GLY A 334 -16.27 4.03 5.81
CA GLY A 334 -17.29 3.67 6.79
C GLY A 334 -18.46 4.68 6.74
N PRO A 335 -19.66 4.34 7.22
CA PRO A 335 -20.78 5.28 7.26
C PRO A 335 -20.38 6.50 8.11
N VAL A 336 -20.25 7.64 7.43
CA VAL A 336 -19.95 8.94 8.03
C VAL A 336 -21.21 9.43 8.73
N GLU A 337 -21.36 9.10 10.01
CA GLU A 337 -22.06 10.00 10.92
C GLU A 337 -21.00 10.94 11.54
N ASP A 338 -21.09 12.21 11.16
CA ASP A 338 -20.42 13.37 11.78
C ASP A 338 -18.94 13.70 11.51
N ALA A 339 -18.51 13.67 10.23
CA ALA A 339 -17.32 14.43 9.80
C ALA A 339 -17.51 15.97 9.77
N ARG A 340 -18.68 16.50 10.18
CA ARG A 340 -18.94 17.95 10.25
C ARG A 340 -18.42 18.63 11.53
N ALA A 341 -17.86 17.88 12.49
CA ALA A 341 -17.41 18.46 13.75
C ALA A 341 -15.99 19.06 13.74
N TYR A 342 -15.17 18.82 12.70
CA TYR A 342 -13.75 19.23 12.69
C TYR A 342 -13.40 20.41 11.77
N SER A 343 -14.36 20.98 11.02
CA SER A 343 -14.12 22.05 10.04
C SER A 343 -14.31 23.49 10.57
N SER A 344 -14.08 23.75 11.85
CA SER A 344 -14.08 25.14 12.36
C SER A 344 -12.83 25.45 13.19
N TYR A 345 -11.68 25.45 12.52
CA TYR A 345 -10.54 26.27 12.94
C TYR A 345 -10.52 27.50 12.04
N GLU A 346 -11.21 28.55 12.47
CA GLU A 346 -10.95 29.91 12.00
C GLU A 346 -9.62 30.38 12.62
N ASP A 347 -8.79 30.92 11.75
CA ASP A 347 -7.50 31.54 11.98
C ASP A 347 -7.62 32.73 12.96
N PRO A 348 -7.02 32.71 14.18
CA PRO A 348 -7.08 33.87 15.04
C PRO A 348 -5.95 34.85 14.70
N LYS A 349 -6.32 35.81 13.85
CA LYS A 349 -5.87 37.22 13.83
C LYS A 349 -4.47 37.52 13.28
N GLY A 350 -4.49 38.16 12.10
CA GLY A 350 -3.65 39.32 11.86
C GLY A 350 -4.13 40.53 12.68
N VAL A 351 -3.20 41.08 13.46
CA VAL A 351 -3.04 42.53 13.72
C VAL A 351 -1.54 42.79 13.65
#